data_AF-A0A945A8X1-F1
#
_entry.id   AF-A0A945A8X1-F1
#
_cell.length_a   1.000
_cell.length_b   1.000
_cell.length_c   1.000
_cell.angle_alpha   90.00
_cell.angle_beta   90.00
_cell.angle_gamma   90.00
#
_symmetry.space_group_name_H-M   'P 1'
#
loop_
_entity.id
_entity.type
_entity.pdbx_description
1 polymer ?
#
loop_
_entity_poly.entity_id
_entity_poly.type
_entity_poly.pdbx_seq_one_letter_code
_entity_poly.pdbx_strand_id
1 'polypeptide(L)'
;MSNLHEEALKSKAWPFDEARKVLKRLKGKLPEKGYVLFETGYGPSGLPHIGTFGEVARTAMIQNAFEVISGMPTKLVSFSDDLDGMRKVPGNVPNQEMMQDFLQKPLTDVPDPFGTHDSFGAHNNAMLCRFLDTFGFEYDFYSSTEYYRSGAFDKVLLRAVEKYDEIMEVMLASLREERQKSYSIFLPISP
;
A
#
# COMPACT_ATOMS: atom_id res chain seq x y z
N MET A 1 -27.07 -20.48 11.75
CA MET A 1 -25.95 -20.11 10.86
C MET A 1 -26.43 -20.33 9.43
N SER A 2 -26.23 -19.35 8.54
CA SER A 2 -26.77 -19.45 7.17
C SER A 2 -26.08 -20.58 6.40
N ASN A 3 -26.81 -21.20 5.47
CA ASN A 3 -26.27 -22.18 4.50
C ASN A 3 -24.96 -21.68 3.85
N LEU A 4 -24.84 -20.36 3.65
CA LEU A 4 -23.65 -19.73 3.09
C LEU A 4 -22.37 -19.90 3.92
N HIS A 5 -22.46 -19.86 5.26
CA HIS A 5 -21.27 -19.96 6.13
C HIS A 5 -20.65 -21.36 6.09
N GLU A 6 -21.49 -22.40 6.16
CA GLU A 6 -21.02 -23.79 6.09
C GLU A 6 -20.41 -24.13 4.73
N GLU A 7 -21.01 -23.64 3.65
CA GLU A 7 -20.48 -23.80 2.29
C GLU A 7 -19.18 -23.01 2.09
N ALA A 8 -19.08 -21.80 2.64
CA ALA A 8 -17.86 -21.00 2.63
C ALA A 8 -16.69 -21.70 3.33
N LEU A 9 -16.94 -22.34 4.48
CA LEU A 9 -15.92 -23.10 5.20
C LEU A 9 -15.39 -24.30 4.40
N LYS A 10 -16.22 -24.93 3.57
CA LYS A 10 -15.86 -26.07 2.71
C LYS A 10 -15.33 -25.66 1.33
N SER A 11 -15.55 -24.41 0.92
CA SER A 11 -15.17 -23.90 -0.40
C SER A 11 -13.67 -24.03 -0.65
N LYS A 12 -13.32 -24.58 -1.81
CA LYS A 12 -11.93 -24.74 -2.30
C LYS A 12 -11.46 -23.55 -3.16
N ALA A 13 -12.24 -22.48 -3.23
CA ALA A 13 -11.80 -21.27 -3.92
C ALA A 13 -10.67 -20.61 -3.12
N TRP A 14 -9.64 -20.15 -3.83
CA TRP A 14 -8.41 -19.62 -3.23
C TRP A 14 -8.62 -18.50 -2.19
N PRO A 15 -9.62 -17.59 -2.28
CA PRO A 15 -9.81 -16.56 -1.25
C PRO A 15 -10.19 -17.16 0.10
N PHE A 16 -10.98 -18.25 0.10
CA PHE A 16 -11.37 -18.95 1.32
C PHE A 16 -10.19 -19.74 1.92
N ASP A 17 -9.28 -20.26 1.09
CA ASP A 17 -8.05 -20.88 1.58
C ASP A 17 -7.16 -19.87 2.32
N GLU A 18 -6.96 -18.68 1.74
CA GLU A 18 -6.18 -17.61 2.39
C GLU A 18 -6.91 -17.08 3.65
N ALA A 19 -8.22 -16.87 3.58
CA ALA A 19 -9.03 -16.44 4.72
C ALA A 19 -8.93 -17.41 5.91
N ARG A 20 -8.96 -18.73 5.66
CA ARG A 20 -8.77 -19.75 6.72
C ARG A 20 -7.38 -19.68 7.36
N LYS A 21 -6.33 -19.36 6.59
CA LYS A 21 -4.98 -19.15 7.14
C LYS A 21 -4.94 -17.93 8.05
N VAL A 22 -5.59 -16.84 7.67
CA VAL A 22 -5.73 -15.63 8.51
C VAL A 22 -6.46 -15.98 9.81
N LEU A 23 -7.63 -16.64 9.72
CA LEU A 23 -8.42 -17.04 10.89
C LEU A 23 -7.64 -17.95 11.84
N LYS A 24 -6.88 -18.91 11.29
CA LYS A 24 -5.99 -19.79 12.06
C LYS A 24 -4.90 -19.00 12.78
N ARG A 25 -4.28 -18.01 12.12
CA ARG A 25 -3.23 -17.16 12.72
C ARG A 25 -3.77 -16.30 13.85
N LEU A 26 -5.00 -15.80 13.72
CA LEU A 26 -5.72 -15.07 14.76
C LEU A 26 -6.20 -15.97 15.92
N LYS A 27 -6.13 -17.30 15.77
CA LYS A 27 -6.65 -18.29 16.73
C LYS A 27 -8.13 -18.03 17.08
N GLY A 28 -8.91 -17.52 16.12
CA GLY A 28 -10.32 -17.17 16.32
C GLY A 28 -10.56 -15.99 17.27
N LYS A 29 -9.55 -15.15 17.54
CA LYS A 29 -9.68 -13.97 18.41
C LYS A 29 -9.63 -12.68 17.61
N LEU A 30 -10.58 -11.78 17.89
CA LEU A 30 -10.57 -10.42 17.38
C LEU A 30 -9.40 -9.63 18.01
N PRO A 31 -8.60 -8.89 17.22
CA PRO A 31 -7.58 -7.99 17.75
C PRO A 31 -8.15 -6.92 18.70
N GLU A 32 -7.33 -6.40 19.61
CA GLU A 32 -7.72 -5.35 20.58
C GLU A 32 -8.29 -4.09 19.92
N LYS A 33 -7.81 -3.76 18.71
CA LYS A 33 -8.32 -2.64 17.90
C LYS A 33 -9.74 -2.83 17.35
N GLY A 34 -10.37 -3.99 17.58
CA GLY A 34 -11.78 -4.24 17.26
C GLY A 34 -12.05 -4.72 15.82
N TYR A 35 -11.03 -4.83 14.97
CA TYR A 35 -11.17 -5.32 13.59
C TYR A 35 -9.89 -5.99 13.09
N VAL A 36 -10.03 -6.79 12.04
CA VAL A 36 -8.92 -7.36 11.27
C VAL A 36 -8.61 -6.44 10.09
N LEU A 37 -7.37 -5.94 10.03
CA LEU A 37 -6.93 -5.03 8.97
C LEU A 37 -6.43 -5.83 7.77
N PHE A 38 -6.98 -5.52 6.61
CA PHE A 38 -6.48 -5.88 5.30
C PHE A 38 -5.90 -4.63 4.66
N GLU A 39 -4.75 -4.76 3.99
CA GLU A 39 -4.00 -3.62 3.49
C GLU A 39 -3.43 -3.93 2.10
N THR A 40 -3.45 -2.94 1.22
CA THR A 40 -2.89 -2.97 -0.14
C THR A 40 -1.95 -1.78 -0.32
N GLY A 41 -0.94 -1.93 -1.18
CA GLY A 41 0.00 -0.86 -1.51
C GLY A 41 -0.18 -0.36 -2.93
N TYR A 42 0.17 0.91 -3.16
CA TYR A 42 0.20 1.50 -4.49
C TYR A 42 1.27 2.58 -4.61
N GLY A 43 2.16 2.46 -5.60
CA GLY A 43 3.07 3.53 -5.96
C GLY A 43 2.47 4.42 -7.07
N PRO A 44 2.10 5.68 -6.81
CA PRO A 44 1.47 6.58 -7.79
C PRO A 44 2.46 7.19 -8.81
N SER A 45 3.41 6.38 -9.27
CA SER A 45 4.44 6.74 -10.25
C SER A 45 3.97 6.67 -11.70
N GLY A 46 2.70 6.31 -11.91
CA GLY A 46 2.05 6.17 -13.20
C GLY A 46 0.56 5.94 -13.03
N LEU A 47 -0.18 6.10 -14.14
CA LEU A 47 -1.63 5.89 -14.14
C LEU A 47 -1.98 4.48 -13.65
N PRO A 48 -3.00 4.34 -12.78
CA PRO A 48 -3.43 3.04 -12.28
C PRO A 48 -3.88 2.17 -13.45
N HIS A 49 -3.45 0.90 -13.42
CA HIS A 49 -3.80 -0.09 -14.44
C HIS A 49 -4.49 -1.30 -13.79
N ILE A 50 -4.89 -2.26 -14.61
CA ILE A 50 -5.58 -3.48 -14.15
C ILE A 50 -4.78 -4.28 -13.11
N GLY A 51 -3.46 -4.11 -13.08
CA GLY A 51 -2.58 -4.74 -12.08
C GLY A 51 -2.78 -4.15 -10.69
N THR A 52 -2.77 -2.82 -10.59
CA THR A 52 -3.10 -2.08 -9.35
C THR A 52 -4.49 -2.42 -8.86
N PHE A 53 -5.48 -2.41 -9.76
CA PHE A 53 -6.83 -2.84 -9.43
C PHE A 53 -6.86 -4.28 -8.91
N GLY A 54 -6.14 -5.18 -9.57
CA GLY A 54 -6.04 -6.57 -9.18
C GLY A 54 -5.46 -6.75 -7.78
N GLU A 55 -4.55 -5.89 -7.33
CA GLU A 55 -4.03 -5.92 -5.96
C GLU A 55 -5.12 -5.65 -4.92
N VAL A 56 -5.89 -4.58 -5.13
CA VAL A 56 -7.01 -4.22 -4.25
C VAL A 56 -8.12 -5.28 -4.32
N ALA A 57 -8.50 -5.68 -5.54
CA ALA A 57 -9.55 -6.67 -5.76
C ALA A 57 -9.24 -8.02 -5.12
N ARG A 58 -8.01 -8.53 -5.24
CA ARG A 58 -7.62 -9.79 -4.60
C ARG A 58 -7.66 -9.69 -3.09
N THR A 59 -7.22 -8.59 -2.51
CA THR A 59 -7.27 -8.39 -1.06
C THR A 59 -8.71 -8.31 -0.55
N ALA A 60 -9.57 -7.57 -1.26
CA ALA A 60 -10.99 -7.49 -0.95
C ALA A 60 -11.70 -8.86 -1.08
N MET A 61 -11.31 -9.70 -2.04
CA MET A 61 -11.83 -11.08 -2.14
C MET A 61 -11.48 -11.90 -0.90
N ILE A 62 -10.25 -11.79 -0.38
CA ILE A 62 -9.84 -12.49 0.84
C ILE A 62 -10.57 -11.88 2.06
N GLN A 63 -10.68 -10.56 2.14
CA GLN A 63 -11.39 -9.85 3.21
C GLN A 63 -12.85 -10.32 3.31
N ASN A 64 -13.59 -10.29 2.19
CA ASN A 64 -14.98 -10.75 2.14
C ASN A 64 -15.08 -12.24 2.50
N ALA A 65 -14.19 -13.09 1.96
CA ALA A 65 -14.16 -14.51 2.34
C ALA A 65 -13.91 -14.70 3.84
N PHE A 66 -13.03 -13.90 4.43
CA PHE A 66 -12.72 -13.89 5.85
C PHE A 66 -13.92 -13.44 6.69
N GLU A 67 -14.62 -12.38 6.32
CA GLU A 67 -15.85 -11.93 6.98
C GLU A 67 -16.90 -13.02 6.99
N VAL A 68 -17.13 -13.67 5.84
CA VAL A 68 -18.12 -14.74 5.72
C VAL A 68 -17.81 -15.91 6.64
N ILE A 69 -16.54 -16.32 6.77
CA ILE A 69 -16.16 -17.48 7.60
C ILE A 69 -15.87 -17.17 9.07
N SER A 70 -15.64 -15.90 9.43
CA SER A 70 -15.27 -15.52 10.80
C SER A 70 -16.35 -14.72 11.52
N GLY A 71 -17.16 -13.96 10.78
CA GLY A 71 -18.09 -12.96 11.32
C GLY A 71 -17.39 -11.79 12.03
N MET A 72 -16.05 -11.68 11.92
CA MET A 72 -15.31 -10.60 12.58
C MET A 72 -15.34 -9.32 11.73
N PRO A 73 -15.44 -8.13 12.37
CA PRO A 73 -15.26 -6.87 11.68
C PRO A 73 -13.92 -6.78 10.96
N THR A 74 -13.92 -6.25 9.75
CA THR A 74 -12.69 -5.97 8.99
C THR A 74 -12.61 -4.53 8.55
N LYS A 75 -11.43 -4.15 8.07
CA LYS A 75 -11.16 -2.86 7.44
C LYS A 75 -10.18 -3.07 6.30
N LEU A 76 -10.42 -2.42 5.17
CA LEU A 76 -9.48 -2.37 4.05
C LEU A 76 -8.80 -1.00 4.02
N VAL A 77 -7.47 -1.01 3.95
CA VAL A 77 -6.68 0.20 3.70
C VAL A 77 -6.00 0.07 2.35
N SER A 78 -6.10 1.12 1.54
CA SER A 78 -5.28 1.33 0.35
C SER A 78 -4.25 2.40 0.65
N PHE A 79 -3.00 1.98 0.83
CA PHE A 79 -1.90 2.86 1.20
C PHE A 79 -1.12 3.28 -0.05
N SER A 80 -1.01 4.59 -0.27
CA SER A 80 -0.28 5.16 -1.39
C SER A 80 1.12 5.59 -0.97
N ASP A 81 2.14 5.03 -1.62
CA ASP A 81 3.55 5.36 -1.46
C ASP A 81 3.91 6.65 -2.23
N ASP A 82 3.09 7.70 -2.07
CA ASP A 82 3.18 8.95 -2.84
C ASP A 82 4.36 9.87 -2.46
N LEU A 83 5.08 9.55 -1.39
CA LEU A 83 6.36 10.15 -1.04
C LEU A 83 7.54 9.57 -1.84
N ASP A 84 7.36 8.45 -2.55
CA ASP A 84 8.44 7.83 -3.31
C ASP A 84 9.03 8.80 -4.35
N GLY A 85 10.34 8.70 -4.56
CA GLY A 85 11.03 9.51 -5.56
C GLY A 85 10.65 9.10 -6.99
N MET A 86 10.36 10.08 -7.86
CA MET A 86 10.11 9.83 -9.28
C MET A 86 11.38 9.34 -9.98
N ARG A 87 11.49 8.02 -10.20
CA ARG A 87 12.71 7.41 -10.76
C ARG A 87 12.87 7.62 -12.27
N LYS A 88 11.76 7.79 -12.98
CA LYS A 88 11.71 8.00 -14.43
C LYS A 88 10.43 8.75 -14.79
N VAL A 89 10.48 9.49 -15.90
CA VAL A 89 9.28 10.09 -16.49
C VAL A 89 8.50 9.03 -17.28
N PRO A 90 7.20 8.82 -17.05
CA PRO A 90 6.41 7.86 -17.81
C PRO A 90 6.26 8.29 -19.28
N GLY A 91 6.43 7.35 -20.22
CA GLY A 91 6.31 7.65 -21.65
C GLY A 91 4.88 7.84 -22.16
N ASN A 92 3.87 7.59 -21.31
CA ASN A 92 2.45 7.59 -21.64
C ASN A 92 1.69 8.79 -21.03
N VAL A 93 2.38 9.81 -20.53
CA VAL A 93 1.79 11.04 -20.01
C VAL A 93 2.13 12.23 -20.93
N PRO A 94 1.29 13.28 -20.99
CA PRO A 94 1.65 14.51 -21.69
C PRO A 94 2.79 15.25 -20.97
N ASN A 95 3.30 16.32 -21.57
CA ASN A 95 4.17 17.29 -20.90
C ASN A 95 5.44 16.71 -20.23
N GLN A 96 5.98 15.61 -20.75
CA GLN A 96 7.10 14.87 -20.12
C GLN A 96 8.34 15.71 -19.84
N GLU A 97 8.64 16.71 -20.67
CA GLU A 97 9.79 17.60 -20.50
C GLU A 97 9.73 18.36 -19.16
N MET A 98 8.55 18.82 -18.73
CA MET A 98 8.39 19.55 -17.46
C MET A 98 8.70 18.68 -16.24
N MET A 99 8.58 17.36 -16.37
CA MET A 99 8.78 16.40 -15.29
C MET A 99 10.25 16.02 -15.11
N GLN A 100 11.11 16.26 -16.12
CA GLN A 100 12.53 15.84 -16.08
C GLN A 100 13.28 16.50 -14.91
N ASP A 101 12.98 17.76 -14.61
CA ASP A 101 13.61 18.52 -13.53
C ASP A 101 13.21 18.02 -12.13
N PHE A 102 12.18 17.17 -12.04
CA PHE A 102 11.65 16.63 -10.79
C PHE A 102 12.05 15.17 -10.55
N LEU A 103 12.99 14.63 -11.32
CA LEU A 103 13.52 13.29 -11.05
C LEU A 103 14.06 13.18 -9.62
N GLN A 104 13.81 12.04 -8.98
CA GLN A 104 14.13 11.74 -7.57
C GLN A 104 13.39 12.59 -6.54
N LYS A 105 12.57 13.57 -6.93
CA LYS A 105 11.67 14.28 -6.00
C LYS A 105 10.45 13.40 -5.68
N PRO A 106 9.84 13.58 -4.49
CA PRO A 106 8.58 12.92 -4.14
C PRO A 106 7.52 13.10 -5.22
N LEU A 107 6.72 12.07 -5.50
CA LEU A 107 5.62 12.16 -6.49
C LEU A 107 4.61 13.26 -6.16
N THR A 108 4.45 13.59 -4.89
CA THR A 108 3.63 14.70 -4.41
C THR A 108 4.23 16.09 -4.65
N ASP A 109 5.51 16.19 -5.04
CA ASP A 109 6.18 17.44 -5.40
C ASP A 109 6.36 17.59 -6.93
N VAL A 110 6.09 16.54 -7.72
CA VAL A 110 6.16 16.57 -9.19
C VAL A 110 4.88 17.24 -9.74
N PRO A 111 4.98 18.23 -10.66
CA PRO A 111 3.80 18.86 -11.28
C PRO A 111 2.91 17.85 -11.99
N ASP A 112 1.58 18.03 -11.91
CA ASP A 112 0.62 17.21 -12.67
C ASP A 112 0.75 17.51 -14.17
N PRO A 113 1.19 16.56 -15.02
CA PRO A 113 1.29 16.78 -16.46
C PRO A 113 -0.07 17.03 -17.13
N PHE A 114 -1.19 16.69 -16.46
CA PHE A 114 -2.55 16.92 -16.95
C PHE A 114 -3.15 18.26 -16.52
N GLY A 115 -2.55 18.97 -15.55
CA GLY A 115 -3.01 20.27 -15.06
C GLY A 115 -4.35 20.23 -14.29
N THR A 116 -4.66 19.11 -13.65
CA THR A 116 -5.95 18.84 -12.99
C THR A 116 -5.86 18.72 -11.47
N HIS A 117 -4.69 18.40 -10.94
CA HIS A 117 -4.43 18.20 -9.51
C HIS A 117 -3.13 18.92 -9.12
N ASP A 118 -2.89 19.01 -7.80
CA ASP A 118 -1.72 19.74 -7.26
C ASP A 118 -0.38 19.10 -7.64
N SER A 119 -0.35 17.79 -7.90
CA SER A 119 0.85 17.05 -8.26
C SER A 119 0.52 15.79 -9.06
N PHE A 120 1.55 15.19 -9.67
CA PHE A 120 1.45 13.93 -10.38
C PHE A 120 1.00 12.79 -9.46
N GLY A 121 1.52 12.76 -8.22
CA GLY A 121 1.07 11.83 -7.18
C GLY A 121 -0.41 12.03 -6.86
N ALA A 122 -0.86 13.28 -6.67
CA ALA A 122 -2.27 13.59 -6.40
C ALA A 122 -3.20 13.18 -7.55
N HIS A 123 -2.80 13.44 -8.80
CA HIS A 123 -3.55 13.01 -9.98
C HIS A 123 -3.73 11.48 -10.00
N ASN A 124 -2.64 10.73 -9.85
CA ASN A 124 -2.67 9.28 -9.90
C ASN A 124 -3.45 8.66 -8.74
N ASN A 125 -3.35 9.25 -7.53
CA ASN A 125 -4.16 8.87 -6.38
C ASN A 125 -5.65 9.08 -6.66
N ALA A 126 -6.05 10.24 -7.19
CA ALA A 126 -7.44 10.52 -7.53
C ALA A 126 -7.98 9.56 -8.60
N MET A 127 -7.14 9.20 -9.58
CA MET A 127 -7.49 8.19 -10.59
C MET A 127 -7.67 6.80 -9.99
N LEU A 128 -6.84 6.40 -9.02
CA LEU A 128 -7.00 5.14 -8.30
C LEU A 128 -8.31 5.15 -7.51
N CYS A 129 -8.54 6.17 -6.68
CA CYS A 129 -9.73 6.26 -5.86
C CYS A 129 -11.00 6.20 -6.72
N ARG A 130 -11.07 7.01 -7.79
CA ARG A 130 -12.17 6.95 -8.75
C ARG A 130 -12.38 5.55 -9.33
N PHE A 131 -11.29 4.86 -9.68
CA PHE A 131 -11.38 3.51 -10.23
C PHE A 131 -11.93 2.52 -9.19
N LEU A 132 -11.51 2.59 -7.93
CA LEU A 132 -12.03 1.75 -6.85
C LEU A 132 -13.50 2.08 -6.54
N ASP A 133 -13.84 3.36 -6.43
CA ASP A 133 -15.20 3.83 -6.13
C ASP A 133 -16.20 3.39 -7.21
N THR A 134 -15.77 3.41 -8.49
CA THR A 134 -16.60 2.95 -9.62
C THR A 134 -17.02 1.48 -9.48
N PHE A 135 -16.20 0.66 -8.83
CA PHE A 135 -16.48 -0.77 -8.60
C PHE A 135 -17.09 -1.04 -7.22
N GLY A 136 -17.34 0.01 -6.43
CA GLY A 136 -18.01 -0.09 -5.13
C GLY A 136 -17.13 -0.70 -4.04
N PHE A 137 -15.80 -0.53 -4.10
CA PHE A 137 -14.93 -0.94 -3.00
C PHE A 137 -15.14 -0.04 -1.78
N GLU A 138 -15.24 -0.64 -0.60
CA GLU A 138 -15.18 0.08 0.68
C GLU A 138 -13.76 -0.01 1.23
N TYR A 139 -13.09 1.14 1.37
CA TYR A 139 -11.69 1.23 1.81
C TYR A 139 -11.40 2.59 2.44
N ASP A 140 -10.36 2.62 3.28
CA ASP A 140 -9.71 3.84 3.71
C ASP A 140 -8.48 4.09 2.84
N PHE A 141 -8.38 5.29 2.27
CA PHE A 141 -7.19 5.71 1.51
C PHE A 141 -6.22 6.46 2.43
N TYR A 142 -4.95 6.07 2.44
CA TYR A 142 -3.89 6.75 3.18
C TYR A 142 -2.73 7.17 2.27
N SER A 143 -2.19 8.36 2.51
CA SER A 143 -1.02 8.92 1.81
C SER A 143 0.23 8.78 2.66
N SER A 144 1.32 8.25 2.09
CA SER A 144 2.60 8.19 2.79
C SER A 144 3.13 9.60 3.06
N THR A 145 2.99 10.53 2.12
CA THR A 145 3.35 11.94 2.30
C THR A 145 2.67 12.54 3.53
N GLU A 146 1.37 12.31 3.71
CA GLU A 146 0.64 12.77 4.89
C GLU A 146 1.15 12.12 6.18
N TYR A 147 1.35 10.80 6.17
CA TYR A 147 1.81 10.06 7.35
C TYR A 147 3.22 10.47 7.80
N TYR A 148 4.13 10.73 6.84
CA TYR A 148 5.46 11.26 7.14
C TYR A 148 5.40 12.72 7.62
N ARG A 149 4.61 13.59 6.96
CA ARG A 149 4.53 15.02 7.31
C ARG A 149 3.84 15.26 8.65
N SER A 150 2.84 14.45 9.01
CA SER A 150 2.10 14.57 10.27
C SER A 150 2.83 14.00 11.48
N GLY A 151 3.93 13.27 11.27
CA GLY A 151 4.65 12.55 12.31
C GLY A 151 3.97 11.25 12.75
N ALA A 152 2.97 10.76 12.02
CA ALA A 152 2.29 9.50 12.32
C ALA A 152 3.27 8.30 12.37
N PHE A 153 4.37 8.37 11.61
CA PHE A 153 5.43 7.36 11.62
C PHE A 153 6.56 7.63 12.62
N ASP A 154 6.61 8.78 13.31
CA ASP A 154 7.77 9.17 14.14
C ASP A 154 8.13 8.13 15.19
N LYS A 155 7.14 7.57 15.88
CA LYS A 155 7.37 6.53 16.89
C LYS A 155 8.07 5.30 16.30
N VAL A 156 7.69 4.91 15.09
CA VAL A 156 8.27 3.74 14.40
C VAL A 156 9.64 4.09 13.81
N LEU A 157 9.81 5.30 13.27
CA LEU A 157 11.09 5.78 12.74
C LEU A 157 12.14 5.88 13.85
N LEU A 158 11.79 6.46 15.00
CA LEU A 158 12.66 6.48 16.19
C LEU A 158 13.02 5.07 16.62
N ARG A 159 12.05 4.14 16.62
CA ARG A 159 12.32 2.74 16.93
C ARG A 159 13.27 2.09 15.91
N ALA A 160 13.15 2.43 14.63
CA ALA A 160 14.07 1.95 13.61
C ALA A 160 15.48 2.51 13.81
N VAL A 161 15.63 3.74 14.28
CA VAL A 161 16.93 4.31 14.70
C VAL A 161 17.50 3.55 15.89
N GLU A 162 16.70 3.31 16.94
CA GLU A 162 17.13 2.51 18.11
C GLU A 162 17.58 1.10 17.75
N LYS A 163 17.02 0.55 16.65
CA LYS A 163 17.23 -0.82 16.17
C LYS A 163 18.02 -0.87 14.87
N TYR A 164 18.77 0.19 14.56
CA TYR A 164 19.43 0.35 13.27
C TYR A 164 20.30 -0.86 12.90
N ASP A 165 21.21 -1.28 13.79
CA ASP A 165 22.15 -2.38 13.52
C ASP A 165 21.41 -3.71 13.30
N GLU A 166 20.39 -4.01 14.11
CA GLU A 166 19.57 -5.23 13.98
C GLU A 166 18.82 -5.26 12.65
N ILE A 167 18.29 -4.12 12.20
CA ILE A 167 17.60 -4.04 10.90
C ILE A 167 18.61 -4.13 9.76
N MET A 168 19.75 -3.45 9.86
CA MET A 168 20.81 -3.52 8.85
C MET A 168 21.36 -4.94 8.69
N GLU A 169 21.54 -5.70 9.77
CA GLU A 169 21.96 -7.11 9.70
C GLU A 169 20.99 -7.94 8.83
N VAL A 170 19.68 -7.79 9.07
CA VAL A 170 18.64 -8.46 8.27
C VAL A 170 18.68 -8.01 6.81
N MET A 171 18.79 -6.69 6.57
CA MET A 171 18.76 -6.16 5.21
C MET A 171 19.99 -6.56 4.41
N LEU A 172 21.20 -6.42 4.98
CA LEU A 172 22.46 -6.70 4.31
C LEU A 172 22.57 -8.17 3.90
N ALA A 173 22.03 -9.10 4.70
CA ALA A 173 22.00 -10.53 4.37
C ALA A 173 21.28 -10.85 3.05
N SER A 174 20.33 -10.00 2.63
CA SER A 174 19.57 -10.16 1.38
C SER A 174 20.17 -9.43 0.17
N LEU A 175 21.14 -8.55 0.39
CA LEU A 175 21.68 -7.65 -0.63
C LEU A 175 22.95 -8.20 -1.27
N ARG A 176 23.18 -7.83 -2.54
CA ARG A 176 24.47 -8.06 -3.22
C ARG A 176 25.55 -7.17 -2.63
N GLU A 177 26.81 -7.63 -2.68
CA GLU A 177 27.98 -6.95 -2.09
C GLU A 177 28.09 -5.45 -2.47
N GLU A 178 27.79 -5.11 -3.71
CA GLU A 178 27.79 -3.71 -4.19
C GLU A 178 26.80 -2.83 -3.43
N ARG A 179 25.56 -3.31 -3.23
CA ARG A 179 24.54 -2.55 -2.50
C ARG A 179 24.79 -2.55 -1.01
N GLN A 180 25.35 -3.63 -0.44
CA GLN A 180 25.71 -3.68 0.98
C GLN A 180 26.61 -2.51 1.41
N LYS A 181 27.54 -2.08 0.54
CA LYS A 181 28.50 -0.99 0.83
C LYS A 181 27.87 0.40 0.99
N SER A 182 26.67 0.61 0.47
CA SER A 182 26.02 1.92 0.39
C SER A 182 24.57 1.92 0.90
N TYR A 183 24.07 0.78 1.37
CA TYR A 183 22.69 0.66 1.78
C TYR A 183 22.45 1.38 3.11
N SER A 184 21.31 2.04 3.19
CA SER A 184 20.78 2.64 4.41
C SER A 184 19.28 2.37 4.42
N ILE A 185 18.74 2.07 5.60
CA ILE A 185 17.29 1.95 5.83
C ILE A 185 16.59 3.32 5.85
N PHE A 186 17.36 4.41 5.84
CA PHE A 186 16.87 5.77 5.74
C PHE A 186 17.32 6.42 4.43
N LEU A 187 16.38 7.09 3.76
CA LEU A 187 16.62 7.95 2.61
C LEU A 187 16.17 9.38 2.98
N PRO A 188 17.09 10.27 3.40
CA PRO A 188 16.71 11.62 3.78
C PRO A 188 16.35 12.47 2.55
N ILE A 189 15.34 13.32 2.70
CA ILE A 189 14.97 14.35 1.72
C ILE A 189 15.60 15.67 2.16
N SER A 190 16.40 16.30 1.30
CA SER A 190 16.96 17.62 1.59
C SER A 190 15.83 18.64 1.72
N PRO A 191 15.85 19.51 2.75
CA PRO A 191 14.99 20.68 2.83
C PRO A 191 15.12 21.59 1.61
#